data_AF-A0A1R3FBE7-F1
#
_entry.id   AF-A0A1R3FBE7-F1
#
_cell.length_a   1.000
_cell.length_b   1.000
_cell.length_c   1.000
_cell.angle_alpha   90.00
_cell.angle_beta   90.00
_cell.angle_gamma   90.00
#
_symmetry.space_group_name_H-M   'P 1'
#
loop_
_entity.id
_entity.type
_entity.pdbx_description
1 polymer ?
#
loop_
_entity_poly.entity_id
_entity_poly.type
_entity_poly.pdbx_seq_one_letter_code
_entity_poly.pdbx_strand_id
1 'polypeptide(L)'
;MDKILMRSLVVFLITFSHPSFSQDAINDGKSIADNCREVGKTAQYFMTFRQMGMEYNTMEETLKGATKNVDEYTRGKIIIGDVFEYPIVQGKEEKQQMATHYSEYKAGECLMGYIK
;
A
#
# COMPACT_ATOMS: atom_id res chain seq x y z
N MET A 1 1.68 26.90 10.83
CA MET A 1 2.18 25.52 10.96
C MET A 1 2.67 25.08 9.59
N ASP A 2 3.98 24.97 9.42
CA ASP A 2 4.59 24.72 8.11
C ASP A 2 4.16 23.38 7.53
N LYS A 3 3.83 23.37 6.24
CA LYS A 3 3.42 22.17 5.47
C LYS A 3 4.44 21.02 5.57
N ILE A 4 5.69 21.34 5.86
CA ILE A 4 6.78 20.37 6.07
C ILE A 4 6.58 19.58 7.37
N LEU A 5 6.11 20.24 8.43
CA LEU A 5 5.84 19.60 9.72
C LEU A 5 4.66 18.61 9.63
N MET A 6 3.63 18.95 8.84
CA MET A 6 2.50 18.05 8.58
C MET A 6 2.90 16.81 7.79
N ARG A 7 3.78 16.95 6.79
CA ARG A 7 4.28 15.78 6.02
C ARG A 7 5.04 14.81 6.91
N SER A 8 5.91 15.30 7.80
CA SER A 8 6.62 14.43 8.76
C SER A 8 5.67 13.78 9.76
N LEU A 9 4.61 14.48 10.20
CA LEU A 9 3.64 13.92 11.15
C LEU A 9 2.81 12.78 10.54
N VAL A 10 2.44 12.90 9.25
CA VAL A 10 1.72 11.84 8.53
C VAL A 10 2.63 10.62 8.32
N VAL A 11 3.90 10.84 8.00
CA VAL A 11 4.90 9.74 7.90
C VAL A 11 5.13 9.06 9.26
N PHE A 12 5.12 9.83 10.36
CA PHE A 12 5.32 9.31 11.72
C PHE A 12 4.10 8.55 12.28
N LEU A 13 2.89 8.85 11.82
CA LEU A 13 1.68 8.15 12.26
C LEU A 13 1.42 6.83 11.50
N ILE A 14 1.98 6.69 10.29
CA ILE A 14 1.94 5.45 9.51
C ILE A 14 2.89 4.40 10.12
N THR A 15 3.95 4.81 10.82
CA THR A 15 4.90 3.88 11.47
C THR A 15 4.43 3.33 12.82
N PHE A 16 3.51 4.02 13.54
CA PHE A 16 3.16 3.68 14.93
C PHE A 16 1.83 2.90 15.14
N SER A 17 1.19 2.42 14.08
CA SER A 17 -0.03 1.60 14.17
C SER A 17 0.11 0.17 13.65
N HIS A 18 1.34 -0.29 13.36
CA HIS A 18 1.62 -1.66 12.95
C HIS A 18 1.88 -2.55 14.19
N PRO A 19 1.13 -3.66 14.39
CA PRO A 19 1.61 -4.73 15.23
C PRO A 19 2.81 -5.40 14.54
N SER A 20 3.94 -5.42 15.25
CA SER A 20 5.12 -6.25 15.01
C SER A 20 5.71 -6.26 13.59
N PHE A 21 6.67 -5.36 13.37
CA PHE A 21 7.87 -5.68 12.61
C PHE A 21 8.48 -6.98 13.20
N SER A 22 8.26 -8.14 12.58
CA SER A 22 9.15 -9.28 12.83
C SER A 22 10.44 -9.01 12.06
N GLN A 23 11.54 -9.18 12.78
CA GLN A 23 12.90 -8.85 12.43
C GLN A 23 13.53 -9.94 11.55
N ASP A 24 12.76 -10.52 10.62
CA ASP A 24 13.25 -11.58 9.73
C ASP A 24 13.52 -11.00 8.34
N ALA A 25 14.53 -10.14 8.26
CA ALA A 25 15.13 -9.73 6.99
C ALA A 25 16.65 -9.79 7.14
N ILE A 26 17.17 -11.01 7.24
CA ILE A 26 18.59 -11.32 7.05
C ILE A 26 18.69 -12.20 5.80
N ASN A 27 19.43 -11.69 4.82
CA ASN A 27 19.97 -12.31 3.58
C ASN A 27 19.21 -12.11 2.25
N ASP A 28 20.01 -11.74 1.25
CA ASP A 28 19.71 -11.53 -0.17
C ASP A 28 19.03 -12.74 -0.83
N GLY A 29 17.71 -12.68 -1.02
CA GLY A 29 16.94 -13.76 -1.67
C GLY A 29 15.48 -13.74 -1.27
N LYS A 30 14.77 -12.62 -1.50
CA LYS A 30 13.35 -12.50 -1.16
C LYS A 30 12.56 -13.66 -1.76
N SER A 31 11.92 -14.44 -0.91
CA SER A 31 11.06 -15.53 -1.35
C SER A 31 9.88 -14.98 -2.17
N ILE A 32 9.25 -15.83 -2.99
CA ILE A 32 8.00 -15.46 -3.70
C ILE A 32 6.97 -14.92 -2.70
N ALA A 33 6.91 -15.51 -1.50
CA ALA A 33 6.04 -15.05 -0.42
C ALA A 33 6.39 -13.63 0.05
N ASP A 34 7.66 -13.28 0.20
CA ASP A 34 8.08 -11.93 0.59
C ASP A 34 7.73 -10.90 -0.48
N ASN A 35 7.93 -11.22 -1.76
CA ASN A 35 7.57 -10.34 -2.86
C ASN A 35 6.05 -10.08 -2.90
N CYS A 36 5.24 -11.14 -2.78
CA CYS A 36 3.78 -10.98 -2.76
C CYS A 36 3.27 -10.31 -1.48
N ARG A 37 3.97 -10.47 -0.35
CA ARG A 37 3.70 -9.72 0.87
C ARG A 37 3.94 -8.22 0.67
N GLU A 38 5.01 -7.84 -0.03
CA GLU A 38 5.25 -6.43 -0.36
C GLU A 38 4.17 -5.87 -1.30
N VAL A 39 3.68 -6.66 -2.27
CA VAL A 39 2.53 -6.26 -3.10
C VAL A 39 1.29 -5.98 -2.24
N GLY A 40 0.98 -6.87 -1.28
CA GLY A 40 -0.11 -6.66 -0.33
C GLY A 40 0.05 -5.37 0.48
N LYS A 41 1.25 -5.12 1.04
CA LYS A 41 1.53 -3.88 1.78
C LYS A 41 1.32 -2.63 0.93
N THR A 42 1.81 -2.63 -0.31
CA THR A 42 1.60 -1.51 -1.25
C THR A 42 0.11 -1.29 -1.51
N ALA A 43 -0.65 -2.36 -1.74
CA ALA A 43 -2.10 -2.30 -1.90
C ALA A 43 -2.81 -1.72 -0.65
N GLN A 44 -2.38 -2.13 0.54
CA GLN A 44 -2.89 -1.61 1.81
C GLN A 44 -2.70 -0.08 1.94
N TYR A 45 -1.52 0.43 1.57
CA TYR A 45 -1.25 1.87 1.62
C TYR A 45 -2.17 2.66 0.68
N PHE A 46 -2.30 2.22 -0.57
CA PHE A 46 -3.17 2.91 -1.52
C PHE A 46 -4.66 2.84 -1.13
N MET A 47 -5.13 1.71 -0.61
CA MET A 47 -6.48 1.60 -0.07
C MET A 47 -6.67 2.54 1.13
N THR A 48 -5.67 2.62 2.01
CA THR A 48 -5.73 3.56 3.15
C THR A 48 -5.81 5.01 2.68
N PHE A 49 -4.98 5.40 1.70
CA PHE A 49 -5.04 6.74 1.11
C PHE A 49 -6.38 7.01 0.44
N ARG A 50 -6.96 6.01 -0.23
CA ARG A 50 -8.30 6.11 -0.82
C ARG A 50 -9.33 6.40 0.27
N GLN A 51 -9.30 5.65 1.36
CA GLN A 51 -10.21 5.82 2.50
C GLN A 51 -10.00 7.14 3.28
N MET A 52 -8.87 7.82 3.07
CA MET A 52 -8.61 9.17 3.54
C MET A 52 -9.09 10.27 2.59
N GLY A 53 -9.63 9.92 1.42
CA GLY A 53 -10.07 10.88 0.40
C GLY A 53 -8.92 11.47 -0.40
N MET A 54 -7.78 10.79 -0.50
CA MET A 54 -6.70 11.23 -1.38
C MET A 54 -7.13 11.10 -2.84
N GLU A 55 -6.91 12.15 -3.62
CA GLU A 55 -7.24 12.20 -5.04
C GLU A 55 -6.30 11.34 -5.90
N TYR A 56 -6.80 10.87 -7.04
CA TYR A 56 -6.09 9.94 -7.92
C TYR A 56 -4.73 10.51 -8.34
N ASN A 57 -4.71 11.76 -8.81
CA ASN A 57 -3.50 12.43 -9.27
C ASN A 57 -2.46 12.56 -8.15
N THR A 58 -2.89 12.78 -6.90
CA THR A 58 -1.98 12.85 -5.75
C THR A 58 -1.37 11.50 -5.42
N MET A 59 -2.13 10.41 -5.54
CA MET A 59 -1.58 9.06 -5.41
C MET A 59 -0.60 8.74 -6.53
N GLU A 60 -0.92 9.13 -7.76
CA GLU A 60 -0.07 8.92 -8.93
C GLU A 60 1.27 9.67 -8.81
N GLU A 61 1.25 10.93 -8.35
CA GLU A 61 2.45 11.72 -8.07
C GLU A 61 3.30 11.09 -6.95
N THR A 62 2.64 10.60 -5.89
CA THR A 62 3.30 9.90 -4.78
C THR A 62 3.99 8.63 -5.28
N LEU A 63 3.29 7.83 -6.10
CA LEU A 63 3.84 6.64 -6.71
C LEU A 63 5.05 6.98 -7.59
N LYS A 64 4.92 7.98 -8.48
CA LYS A 64 6.01 8.44 -9.36
C LYS A 64 7.25 8.86 -8.58
N GLY A 65 7.09 9.52 -7.43
CA GLY A 65 8.18 9.93 -6.56
C GLY A 65 8.81 8.78 -5.75
N ALA A 66 8.08 7.68 -5.53
CA ALA A 66 8.53 6.54 -4.73
C ALA A 66 9.16 5.40 -5.54
N THR A 67 8.79 5.26 -6.82
CA THR A 67 9.26 4.16 -7.69
C THR A 67 10.56 4.48 -8.39
N LYS A 68 11.42 3.46 -8.58
CA LYS A 68 12.74 3.62 -9.22
C LYS A 68 12.78 3.17 -10.69
N ASN A 69 11.78 2.41 -11.13
CA ASN A 69 11.69 1.90 -12.49
C ASN A 69 10.24 1.89 -13.02
N VAL A 70 10.11 1.68 -14.33
CA VAL A 70 8.83 1.71 -15.06
C VAL A 70 7.91 0.55 -14.68
N ASP A 71 8.46 -0.62 -14.37
CA ASP A 71 7.67 -1.81 -14.03
C ASP A 71 6.98 -1.64 -12.67
N GLU A 72 7.69 -1.14 -11.66
CA GLU A 72 7.15 -0.78 -10.35
C GLU A 72 6.06 0.28 -10.47
N TYR A 73 6.32 1.32 -11.27
CA TYR A 73 5.35 2.38 -11.52
C TYR A 73 4.08 1.85 -12.21
N THR A 74 4.23 0.97 -13.21
CA THR A 74 3.08 0.39 -13.93
C THR A 74 2.24 -0.48 -13.01
N ARG A 75 2.88 -1.33 -12.20
CA ARG A 75 2.18 -2.16 -11.20
C ARG A 75 1.46 -1.32 -10.17
N GLY A 76 2.10 -0.26 -9.66
CA GLY A 76 1.48 0.66 -8.73
C GLY A 76 0.28 1.41 -9.34
N LYS A 77 0.35 1.80 -10.62
CA LYS A 77 -0.76 2.45 -11.32
C LYS A 77 -2.00 1.56 -11.43
N ILE A 78 -1.82 0.26 -11.68
CA ILE A 78 -2.91 -0.71 -11.67
C ILE A 78 -3.57 -0.74 -10.29
N ILE A 79 -2.76 -0.84 -9.23
CA ILE A 79 -3.27 -0.83 -7.85
C ILE A 79 -4.03 0.46 -7.52
N ILE A 80 -3.55 1.62 -7.97
CA ILE A 80 -4.26 2.90 -7.79
C ILE A 80 -5.60 2.87 -8.51
N GLY A 81 -5.66 2.42 -9.78
CA GLY A 81 -6.91 2.28 -10.52
C GLY A 81 -7.93 1.43 -9.76
N ASP A 82 -7.50 0.24 -9.34
CA ASP A 82 -8.33 -0.71 -8.61
C ASP A 82 -8.89 -0.13 -7.30
N VAL A 83 -8.09 0.58 -6.48
CA VAL A 83 -8.60 1.13 -5.21
C VAL A 83 -9.64 2.25 -5.43
N PHE A 84 -9.64 2.92 -6.58
CA PHE A 84 -10.64 3.96 -6.88
C PHE A 84 -12.01 3.39 -7.22
N GLU A 85 -12.10 2.10 -7.54
CA GLU A 85 -13.38 1.40 -7.69
C GLU A 85 -14.08 1.17 -6.34
N TYR A 86 -13.33 1.29 -5.22
CA TYR A 86 -13.88 1.13 -3.88
C TYR A 86 -14.47 2.45 -3.34
N PRO A 87 -15.64 2.38 -2.67
CA PRO A 87 -16.24 3.54 -2.01
C PRO A 87 -15.42 3.97 -0.79
N ILE A 88 -15.52 5.25 -0.44
CA ILE A 88 -14.99 5.74 0.85
C ILE A 88 -16.03 5.45 1.92
N VAL A 89 -15.67 4.65 2.92
CA VAL A 89 -16.52 4.34 4.06
C VAL A 89 -16.29 5.33 5.21
N GLN A 90 -17.24 5.42 6.14
CA GLN A 90 -17.17 6.37 7.27
C GLN A 90 -16.50 5.75 8.50
N GLY A 91 -16.76 4.47 8.78
CA GLY A 91 -16.33 3.80 10.00
C GLY A 91 -14.82 3.52 10.05
N LYS A 92 -14.17 3.86 11.17
CA LYS A 92 -12.72 3.62 11.34
C LYS A 92 -12.36 2.13 11.19
N GLU A 93 -13.14 1.25 11.81
CA GLU A 93 -12.94 -0.20 11.72
C GLU A 93 -13.16 -0.71 10.31
N GLU A 94 -14.20 -0.22 9.63
CA GLU A 94 -14.52 -0.58 8.25
C GLU A 94 -13.40 -0.16 7.27
N LYS A 95 -12.83 1.04 7.45
CA LYS A 95 -11.64 1.48 6.69
C LYS A 95 -10.47 0.54 6.87
N GLN A 96 -10.19 0.14 8.11
CA GLN A 96 -9.09 -0.76 8.43
C GLN A 96 -9.32 -2.17 7.86
N GLN A 97 -10.53 -2.70 8.00
CA GLN A 97 -10.91 -4.00 7.44
C GLN A 97 -10.80 -4.00 5.92
N MET A 98 -11.25 -2.94 5.25
CA MET A 98 -11.14 -2.82 3.80
C MET A 98 -9.68 -2.76 3.33
N ALA A 99 -8.83 -1.99 4.00
CA ALA A 99 -7.41 -1.92 3.68
C ALA A 99 -6.70 -3.26 3.89
N THR A 100 -6.98 -3.97 4.99
CA THR A 100 -6.42 -5.30 5.27
C THR A 100 -6.92 -6.34 4.27
N HIS A 101 -8.23 -6.37 4.01
CA HIS A 101 -8.80 -7.31 3.04
C HIS A 101 -8.21 -7.11 1.64
N TYR A 102 -8.08 -5.87 1.19
CA TYR A 102 -7.51 -5.56 -0.11
C TYR A 102 -6.01 -5.93 -0.19
N SER A 103 -5.26 -5.76 0.90
CA SER A 103 -3.88 -6.24 1.04
C SER A 103 -3.77 -7.75 0.83
N GLU A 104 -4.59 -8.52 1.55
CA GLU A 104 -4.61 -9.98 1.47
C GLU A 104 -5.02 -10.46 0.08
N TYR A 105 -6.04 -9.83 -0.51
CA TYR A 105 -6.48 -10.11 -1.87
C TYR A 105 -5.35 -9.94 -2.88
N LYS A 106 -4.64 -8.79 -2.87
CA LYS A 106 -3.54 -8.52 -3.82
C LYS A 106 -2.31 -9.39 -3.59
N ALA A 107 -2.00 -9.72 -2.34
CA ALA A 107 -0.96 -10.70 -2.04
C ALA A 107 -1.33 -12.10 -2.58
N GLY A 108 -2.58 -12.50 -2.43
CA GLY A 108 -3.13 -13.75 -2.96
C GLY A 108 -3.10 -13.82 -4.49
N GLU A 109 -3.54 -12.77 -5.18
CA GLU A 109 -3.46 -12.66 -6.65
C GLU A 109 -2.01 -12.81 -7.15
N CYS A 110 -1.07 -12.14 -6.46
CA CYS A 110 0.35 -12.27 -6.75
C CYS A 110 0.82 -13.72 -6.63
N LEU A 111 0.52 -14.40 -5.52
CA LEU A 111 0.91 -15.80 -5.29
C LEU A 111 0.32 -16.73 -6.36
N MET A 112 -0.96 -16.56 -6.71
CA MET A 112 -1.63 -17.34 -7.74
C MET A 112 -1.01 -17.16 -9.13
N GLY A 113 -0.39 -15.99 -9.39
CA GLY A 113 0.38 -15.74 -10.60
C GLY A 113 1.62 -16.64 -10.75
N TYR A 114 2.20 -17.12 -9.65
CA TYR A 114 3.37 -18.01 -9.66
C TYR A 114 3.03 -19.51 -9.76
N ILE A 115 1.76 -19.89 -9.59
CA ILE A 115 1.30 -21.29 -9.64
C ILE A 115 0.84 -21.68 -11.06
N LYS A 116 0.76 -20.72 -11.99
CA LYS A 116 0.30 -20.93 -13.37
C LYS A 116 1.37 -21.52 -14.29
#